data_AF-A0A1M3MAP9-F1
#
_entry.id   AF-A0A1M3MAP9-F1
#
_cell.length_a   1.000
_cell.length_b   1.000
_cell.length_c   1.000
_cell.angle_alpha   90.00
_cell.angle_beta   90.00
_cell.angle_gamma   90.00
#
_symmetry.space_group_name_H-M   'P 1'
#
loop_
_entity.id
_entity.type
_entity.pdbx_description
1 polymer ?
#
loop_
_entity_poly.entity_id
_entity_poly.type
_entity_poly.pdbx_seq_one_letter_code
_entity_poly.pdbx_strand_id
1 'polypeptide(L)'
;MDIRERILVFLEFKRLNRNQFYKMTGLSNGYLDKKGGISSDAFEKIRTAFPELSLDWLVSGKAPMLRLPDRPETGGRIAAELLQSSTKLTDLLRSINDQLAQLSTEMNNFEADIRSFRQAVGVRQYDDTFSKLTSDDVLAAEKPQPRLRKKKK
;
A
#
# COMPACT_ATOMS: atom_id res chain seq x y z
N MET A 1 -13.52 24.89 -24.97
CA MET A 1 -14.41 23.81 -24.54
C MET A 1 -15.62 24.42 -23.84
N ASP A 2 -16.81 24.27 -24.43
CA ASP A 2 -18.08 24.75 -23.86
C ASP A 2 -18.60 23.81 -22.76
N ILE A 3 -19.54 24.27 -21.95
CA ILE A 3 -20.17 23.49 -20.88
C ILE A 3 -20.85 22.23 -21.45
N ARG A 4 -21.51 22.34 -22.61
CA ARG A 4 -22.19 21.19 -23.24
C ARG A 4 -21.22 20.14 -23.74
N GLU A 5 -20.08 20.55 -24.27
CA GLU A 5 -19.00 19.62 -24.66
C GLU A 5 -18.48 18.86 -23.43
N ARG A 6 -18.38 19.53 -22.27
CA ARG A 6 -18.04 18.86 -21.01
C ARG A 6 -19.09 17.86 -20.56
N ILE A 7 -20.38 18.16 -20.75
CA ILE A 7 -21.46 17.18 -20.51
C ILE A 7 -21.27 15.96 -21.42
N LEU A 8 -20.98 16.16 -22.70
CA LEU A 8 -20.76 15.04 -23.63
C LEU A 8 -19.58 14.17 -23.21
N VAL A 9 -18.46 14.77 -22.78
CA VAL A 9 -17.30 14.03 -22.23
C VAL A 9 -17.69 13.23 -20.99
N PHE A 10 -18.47 13.82 -20.08
CA PHE A 10 -18.96 13.10 -18.90
C PHE A 10 -19.89 11.93 -19.27
N LEU A 11 -20.76 12.11 -20.27
CA LEU A 11 -21.63 11.03 -20.76
C LEU A 11 -20.83 9.87 -21.35
N GLU A 12 -19.77 10.18 -22.10
CA GLU A 12 -18.86 9.17 -22.63
C GLU A 12 -18.17 8.39 -21.50
N PHE A 13 -17.67 9.10 -20.49
CA PHE A 13 -17.08 8.49 -19.29
C PHE A 13 -18.06 7.55 -18.57
N LYS A 14 -19.32 7.99 -18.38
CA LYS A 14 -20.37 7.21 -17.71
C LYS A 14 -21.01 6.14 -18.61
N ARG A 15 -20.58 6.03 -19.88
CA ARG A 15 -21.18 5.15 -20.90
C ARG A 15 -22.69 5.37 -21.09
N LEU A 16 -23.12 6.63 -21.01
CA LEU A 16 -24.50 7.03 -21.22
C LEU A 16 -24.68 7.66 -22.60
N ASN A 17 -25.82 7.37 -23.23
CA ASN A 17 -26.23 8.08 -24.44
C ASN A 17 -27.06 9.34 -24.11
N ARG A 18 -27.22 10.24 -25.10
CA ARG A 18 -27.98 11.49 -24.94
C ARG A 18 -29.43 11.27 -24.47
N ASN A 19 -30.09 10.23 -24.97
CA ASN A 19 -31.47 9.92 -24.60
C ASN A 19 -31.59 9.51 -23.13
N GLN A 20 -30.64 8.72 -22.61
CA GLN A 20 -30.58 8.37 -21.19
C GLN A 20 -30.35 9.62 -20.34
N PHE A 21 -29.45 10.51 -20.75
CA PHE A 21 -29.23 11.78 -20.06
C PHE A 21 -30.51 12.63 -19.98
N TYR A 22 -31.23 12.79 -21.09
CA TYR A 22 -32.49 13.54 -21.10
C TYR A 22 -33.55 12.92 -20.18
N LYS A 23 -33.66 11.58 -20.16
CA LYS A 23 -34.56 10.86 -19.26
C LYS A 23 -34.18 11.02 -17.79
N MET A 24 -32.89 10.94 -17.45
CA MET A 24 -32.42 11.03 -16.07
C MET A 24 -32.49 12.46 -15.52
N THR A 25 -32.23 13.46 -16.35
CA THR A 25 -32.24 14.88 -15.94
C THR A 25 -33.61 15.54 -16.07
N GLY A 26 -34.54 14.95 -16.83
CA GLY A 26 -35.81 15.59 -17.16
C GLY A 26 -35.68 16.80 -18.09
N LEU A 27 -34.54 16.96 -18.78
CA LEU A 27 -34.33 18.01 -19.77
C LEU A 27 -34.97 17.64 -21.11
N SER A 28 -35.44 18.64 -21.85
CA SER A 28 -36.04 18.46 -23.18
C SER A 28 -35.05 17.81 -24.16
N ASN A 29 -35.55 16.95 -25.05
CA ASN A 29 -34.74 16.39 -26.13
C ASN A 29 -34.11 17.51 -26.97
N GLY A 30 -32.82 17.35 -27.28
CA GLY A 30 -32.05 18.34 -28.03
C GLY A 30 -31.48 19.49 -27.18
N TYR A 31 -31.57 19.44 -25.85
CA TYR A 31 -31.00 20.47 -24.98
C TYR A 31 -29.49 20.63 -25.16
N LEU A 32 -28.77 19.53 -25.39
CA LEU A 32 -27.32 19.55 -25.62
C LEU A 32 -26.92 20.04 -27.02
N ASP A 33 -27.88 20.15 -27.95
CA ASP A 33 -27.63 20.57 -29.33
C ASP A 33 -27.87 22.07 -29.55
N LYS A 34 -28.55 22.74 -28.60
CA LYS A 34 -28.82 24.18 -28.65
C LYS A 34 -27.61 25.00 -28.20
N LYS A 35 -27.30 26.08 -28.93
CA LYS A 35 -26.28 27.07 -28.53
C LYS A 35 -26.86 28.04 -27.49
N GLY A 36 -26.08 28.41 -26.46
CA GLY A 36 -26.48 29.42 -25.46
C GLY A 36 -25.95 29.14 -24.05
N GLY A 37 -26.34 29.93 -23.06
CA GLY A 37 -26.03 29.63 -21.65
C GLY A 37 -26.81 28.42 -21.11
N ILE A 38 -26.36 27.83 -20.01
CA ILE A 38 -27.14 26.86 -19.21
C ILE A 38 -27.86 27.63 -18.11
N SER A 39 -29.15 27.36 -17.91
CA SER A 39 -29.94 27.98 -16.85
C SER A 39 -29.66 27.34 -15.49
N SER A 40 -29.90 28.08 -14.41
CA SER A 40 -29.74 27.55 -13.03
C SER A 40 -30.57 26.28 -12.79
N ASP A 41 -31.81 26.26 -13.30
CA ASP A 41 -32.70 25.08 -13.22
C ASP A 41 -32.09 23.83 -13.89
N ALA A 42 -31.43 24.01 -15.04
CA ALA A 42 -30.75 22.90 -15.71
C ALA A 42 -29.55 22.39 -14.90
N PHE A 43 -28.81 23.28 -14.23
CA PHE A 43 -27.74 22.86 -13.31
C PHE A 43 -28.27 22.07 -12.11
N GLU A 44 -29.41 22.47 -11.54
CA GLU A 44 -30.02 21.71 -10.44
C GLU A 44 -30.48 20.33 -10.88
N LYS A 45 -31.11 20.22 -12.05
CA LYS A 45 -31.51 18.93 -12.64
C LYS A 45 -30.31 18.02 -12.87
N ILE A 46 -29.23 18.55 -13.41
CA ILE A 46 -27.98 17.81 -13.63
C ILE A 46 -27.37 17.39 -12.28
N ARG A 47 -27.28 18.30 -11.31
CA ARG A 47 -26.74 18.02 -9.97
C ARG A 47 -27.54 16.92 -9.26
N THR A 48 -28.86 16.94 -9.41
CA THR A 48 -29.75 15.95 -8.79
C THR A 48 -29.61 14.57 -9.43
N ALA A 49 -29.53 14.52 -10.77
CA ALA A 49 -29.36 13.26 -11.50
C ALA A 49 -27.93 12.68 -11.42
N PHE A 50 -26.93 13.55 -11.23
CA PHE A 50 -25.51 13.22 -11.21
C PHE A 50 -24.81 13.93 -10.03
N PRO A 51 -25.06 13.49 -8.77
CA PRO A 51 -24.43 14.08 -7.60
C PRO A 51 -22.90 13.95 -7.61
N GLU A 52 -22.38 12.93 -8.30
CA GLU A 52 -20.96 12.71 -8.50
C GLU A 52 -20.31 13.73 -9.46
N LEU A 53 -21.08 14.47 -10.25
CA LEU A 53 -20.53 15.45 -11.20
C LEU A 53 -20.18 16.77 -10.50
N SER A 54 -18.95 17.24 -10.71
CA SER A 54 -18.49 18.53 -10.22
C SER A 54 -19.09 19.66 -11.05
N LEU A 55 -19.88 20.53 -10.42
CA LEU A 55 -20.39 21.73 -11.08
C LEU A 55 -19.26 22.72 -11.37
N ASP A 56 -18.25 22.78 -10.52
CA ASP A 56 -17.09 23.65 -10.72
C ASP A 56 -16.30 23.23 -11.96
N TRP A 57 -16.14 21.93 -12.19
CA TRP A 57 -15.55 21.45 -13.44
C TRP A 57 -16.45 21.74 -14.63
N LEU A 58 -17.75 21.53 -14.48
CA LEU A 58 -18.71 21.77 -15.54
C LEU A 58 -18.72 23.24 -16.00
N VAL A 59 -18.59 24.20 -15.09
CA VAL A 59 -18.57 25.64 -15.40
C VAL A 59 -17.18 26.12 -15.79
N SER A 60 -16.16 25.87 -14.96
CA SER A 60 -14.83 26.45 -15.11
C SER A 60 -13.87 25.61 -15.95
N GLY A 61 -14.09 24.28 -16.03
CA GLY A 61 -13.15 23.32 -16.63
C GLY A 61 -11.85 23.11 -15.85
N LYS A 62 -11.67 23.74 -14.68
CA LYS A 62 -10.39 23.78 -13.93
C LYS A 62 -10.36 22.88 -12.68
N ALA A 63 -11.39 22.09 -12.43
CA ALA A 63 -11.51 21.20 -11.27
C ALA A 63 -11.54 19.72 -11.69
N PRO A 64 -11.47 18.74 -10.77
CA PRO A 64 -11.76 17.35 -11.10
C PRO A 64 -13.20 17.17 -11.60
N MET A 65 -13.39 16.37 -12.65
CA MET A 65 -14.71 16.09 -13.23
C MET A 65 -15.67 15.47 -12.22
N LEU A 66 -15.19 14.51 -11.43
CA LEU A 66 -15.99 13.85 -10.41
C LEU A 66 -15.70 14.47 -9.04
N ARG A 67 -16.76 14.67 -8.26
CA ARG A 67 -16.62 14.94 -6.84
C ARG A 67 -16.20 13.66 -6.15
N LEU A 68 -15.22 13.77 -5.27
CA LEU A 68 -15.06 12.74 -4.27
C LEU A 68 -16.35 12.73 -3.44
N PRO A 69 -16.89 11.55 -3.08
CA PRO A 69 -18.04 11.49 -2.22
C PRO A 69 -17.68 12.23 -0.92
N ASP A 70 -18.38 13.33 -0.63
CA ASP A 70 -18.38 13.93 0.69
C ASP A 70 -18.92 12.86 1.64
N ARG A 71 -18.02 12.07 2.21
CA ARG A 71 -18.29 11.25 3.38
C ARG A 71 -17.79 12.06 4.57
N PRO A 72 -18.62 12.93 5.18
CA PRO A 72 -18.22 13.68 6.37
C PRO A 72 -17.84 12.77 7.55
N GLU A 73 -18.16 11.46 7.51
CA GLU A 73 -18.00 10.57 8.65
C GLU A 73 -16.91 9.50 8.49
N THR A 74 -16.51 9.16 7.26
CA THR A 74 -15.68 7.95 7.00
C THR A 74 -14.21 8.28 6.74
N GLY A 75 -13.91 9.45 6.16
CA GLY A 75 -12.52 9.85 5.91
C GLY A 75 -11.73 10.03 7.21
N GLY A 76 -12.33 10.67 8.22
CA GLY A 76 -11.71 10.86 9.53
C GLY A 76 -11.51 9.54 10.29
N ARG A 77 -12.49 8.63 10.24
CA ARG A 77 -12.38 7.32 10.90
C ARG A 77 -11.34 6.43 10.25
N ILE A 78 -11.31 6.35 8.93
CA ILE A 78 -10.29 5.57 8.20
C ILE A 78 -8.90 6.19 8.42
N ALA A 79 -8.78 7.53 8.37
CA ALA A 79 -7.51 8.18 8.65
C ALA A 79 -7.03 7.89 10.08
N ALA A 80 -7.92 7.99 11.08
CA ALA A 80 -7.59 7.69 12.48
C ALA A 80 -7.22 6.22 12.69
N GLU A 81 -7.93 5.27 12.07
CA GLU A 81 -7.62 3.84 12.14
C GLU A 81 -6.30 3.49 11.44
N LEU A 82 -6.01 4.14 10.31
CA LEU A 82 -4.75 4.01 9.60
C LEU A 82 -3.59 4.59 10.41
N LEU A 83 -3.78 5.75 11.04
CA LEU A 83 -2.83 6.37 11.97
C LEU A 83 -2.58 5.47 13.18
N GLN A 84 -3.63 4.92 13.80
CA GLN A 84 -3.52 4.01 14.95
C GLN A 84 -2.83 2.69 14.58
N SER A 85 -3.10 2.16 13.39
CA SER A 85 -2.42 0.98 12.88
C SER A 85 -0.94 1.27 12.62
N SER A 86 -0.64 2.44 12.05
CA SER A 86 0.74 2.89 11.79
C SER A 86 1.53 3.06 13.08
N THR A 87 0.97 3.67 14.13
CA THR A 87 1.67 3.84 15.41
C THR A 87 1.97 2.49 16.06
N LYS A 88 0.99 1.56 16.07
CA LYS A 88 1.19 0.21 16.60
C LYS A 88 2.30 -0.55 15.87
N LEU A 89 2.39 -0.42 14.55
CA LEU A 89 3.48 -1.02 13.77
C LEU A 89 4.84 -0.40 14.11
N THR A 90 4.91 0.93 14.30
CA THR A 90 6.16 1.58 14.68
C THR A 90 6.64 1.18 16.08
N ASP A 91 5.72 0.97 17.03
CA ASP A 91 6.07 0.51 18.37
C ASP A 91 6.56 -0.95 18.35
N LEU A 92 5.94 -1.80 17.52
CA LEU A 92 6.40 -3.18 17.34
C LEU A 92 7.80 -3.22 16.69
N LEU A 93 8.06 -2.37 15.70
CA LEU A 93 9.39 -2.27 15.08
C LEU A 93 10.45 -1.80 16.08
N ARG A 94 10.11 -0.83 16.95
CA ARG A 94 10.99 -0.40 18.04
C ARG A 94 11.29 -1.56 18.99
N SER A 95 10.27 -2.30 19.42
CA SER A 95 10.45 -3.46 20.30
C SER A 95 11.35 -4.54 19.69
N ILE A 96 11.22 -4.84 18.40
CA ILE A 96 12.09 -5.81 17.72
C ILE A 96 13.52 -5.30 17.70
N ASN A 97 13.73 -4.03 17.38
CA ASN A 97 15.06 -3.44 17.32
C ASN A 97 15.74 -3.46 18.70
N ASP A 98 14.98 -3.20 19.76
CA ASP A 98 15.47 -3.29 21.14
C ASP A 98 15.83 -4.74 21.52
N GLN A 99 15.01 -5.73 21.12
CA GLN A 99 15.33 -7.15 21.32
C GLN A 99 16.61 -7.58 20.60
N LEU A 100 16.84 -7.09 19.37
CA LEU A 100 18.08 -7.34 18.63
C LEU A 100 19.29 -6.75 19.34
N ALA A 101 19.16 -5.54 19.88
CA ALA A 101 20.24 -4.90 20.65
C ALA A 101 20.56 -5.65 21.95
N GLN A 102 19.53 -6.12 22.66
CA GLN A 102 19.69 -6.95 23.85
C GLN A 102 20.41 -8.27 23.53
N LEU A 103 19.97 -8.99 22.51
CA LEU A 103 20.59 -10.26 22.12
C LEU A 103 22.05 -10.07 21.67
N SER A 104 22.33 -9.00 20.91
CA SER A 104 23.71 -8.65 20.54
C SER A 104 24.58 -8.40 21.76
N THR A 105 24.05 -7.74 22.78
CA THR A 105 24.76 -7.49 24.04
C THR A 105 25.02 -8.80 24.79
N GLU A 106 24.03 -9.69 24.87
CA GLU A 106 24.19 -11.01 25.48
C GLU A 106 25.26 -11.84 24.78
N MET A 107 25.26 -11.87 23.44
CA MET A 107 26.28 -12.58 22.66
C MET A 107 27.69 -12.04 22.95
N ASN A 108 27.86 -10.72 23.02
CA ASN A 108 29.15 -10.10 23.34
C ASN A 108 29.63 -10.45 24.76
N ASN A 109 28.72 -10.48 25.73
CA ASN A 109 29.03 -10.88 27.10
C ASN A 109 29.44 -12.37 27.16
N PHE A 110 28.70 -13.25 26.49
CA PHE A 110 29.08 -14.66 26.41
C PHE A 110 30.42 -14.87 25.71
N GLU A 111 30.71 -14.10 24.65
CA GLU A 111 32.01 -14.18 23.98
C GLU A 111 33.15 -13.74 24.91
N ALA A 112 32.93 -12.69 25.71
CA ALA A 112 33.88 -12.26 26.72
C ALA A 112 34.09 -13.32 27.81
N ASP A 113 33.02 -13.98 28.27
CA ASP A 113 33.09 -15.08 29.24
C ASP A 113 33.87 -16.26 28.68
N ILE A 114 33.57 -16.70 27.45
CA ILE A 114 34.31 -17.77 26.77
C ILE A 114 35.79 -17.39 26.62
N ARG A 115 36.08 -16.14 26.26
CA ARG A 115 37.45 -15.63 26.12
C ARG A 115 38.20 -15.69 27.45
N SER A 116 37.59 -15.24 28.55
CA SER A 116 38.21 -15.27 29.88
C SER A 116 38.43 -16.71 30.37
N PHE A 117 37.47 -17.61 30.16
CA PHE A 117 37.60 -19.02 30.51
C PHE A 117 38.73 -19.69 29.72
N ARG A 118 38.81 -19.46 28.41
CA ARG A 118 39.91 -19.98 27.57
C ARG A 118 41.28 -19.51 28.05
N GLN A 119 41.40 -18.25 28.45
CA GLN A 119 42.65 -17.71 29.02
C GLN A 119 43.00 -18.35 30.37
N ALA A 120 42.00 -18.53 31.25
CA ALA A 120 42.20 -19.12 32.58
C ALA A 120 42.58 -20.61 32.55
N VAL A 121 42.02 -21.38 31.61
CA VAL A 121 42.30 -22.82 31.48
C VAL A 121 43.63 -23.09 30.77
N GLY A 122 44.33 -22.06 30.26
CA GLY A 122 45.64 -22.22 29.64
C GLY A 122 45.61 -23.10 28.39
N VAL A 123 44.46 -23.15 27.68
CA VAL A 123 44.30 -23.93 26.45
C VAL A 123 45.19 -23.32 25.38
N ARG A 124 46.37 -23.91 25.16
CA ARG A 124 47.24 -23.62 24.02
C ARG A 124 46.47 -23.93 22.74
N GLN A 125 46.25 -22.88 21.93
CA GLN A 125 45.86 -22.90 20.52
C GLN A 125 45.00 -24.11 20.09
N TYR A 126 43.70 -24.06 20.34
CA TYR A 126 42.81 -24.62 19.30
C TYR A 126 42.87 -23.63 18.14
N ASP A 127 43.70 -24.02 17.17
CA ASP A 127 43.99 -23.32 15.93
C ASP A 127 42.72 -22.80 15.26
N ASP A 128 42.85 -21.63 14.63
CA ASP A 128 41.90 -20.81 13.86
C ASP A 128 41.26 -21.53 12.65
N THR A 129 41.14 -22.85 12.71
CA THR A 129 40.49 -23.70 11.71
C THR A 129 39.04 -23.30 11.45
N PHE A 130 38.35 -22.71 12.42
CA PHE A 130 36.99 -22.21 12.24
C PHE A 130 36.93 -20.83 11.58
N SER A 131 37.97 -19.99 11.76
CA SER A 131 38.07 -18.67 11.13
C SER A 131 38.35 -18.76 9.62
N LYS A 132 38.69 -19.96 9.11
CA LYS A 132 38.94 -20.25 7.69
C LYS A 132 37.79 -20.97 7.00
N LEU A 133 36.72 -21.33 7.71
CA LEU A 133 35.54 -21.94 7.09
C LEU A 133 34.77 -20.85 6.34
N THR A 134 34.83 -20.92 5.02
CA THR A 134 34.01 -20.10 4.13
C THR A 134 32.60 -20.67 4.05
N SER A 135 31.61 -19.88 3.63
CA SER A 135 30.23 -20.38 3.47
C SER A 135 30.14 -21.64 2.58
N ASP A 136 31.08 -21.81 1.65
CA ASP A 136 31.15 -22.98 0.77
C ASP A 136 31.54 -24.26 1.52
N ASP A 137 32.37 -24.16 2.56
CA ASP A 137 32.82 -25.31 3.35
C ASP A 137 31.70 -25.90 4.22
N VAL A 138 30.76 -25.05 4.68
CA VAL A 138 29.59 -25.47 5.47
C VAL A 138 28.56 -26.19 4.60
N LEU A 139 28.36 -25.72 3.37
CA LEU A 139 27.44 -26.34 2.39
C LEU A 139 27.94 -27.71 1.90
N ALA A 140 29.25 -27.94 1.89
CA ALA A 140 29.83 -29.22 1.48
C ALA A 140 29.58 -30.36 2.49
N ALA A 141 29.46 -30.03 3.77
CA ALA A 141 29.25 -31.00 4.85
C ALA A 141 27.81 -31.55 4.92
N GLU A 142 26.85 -30.92 4.21
CA GLU A 142 25.43 -31.24 4.30
C GLU A 142 24.97 -32.35 3.31
N LYS A 143 25.88 -32.92 2.51
CA LYS A 143 25.49 -34.02 1.61
C LYS A 143 25.17 -35.29 2.42
N PRO A 144 23.94 -35.84 2.31
CA PRO A 144 23.54 -37.01 3.09
C PRO A 144 24.39 -38.21 2.69
N GLN A 145 25.03 -38.85 3.67
CA GLN A 145 25.81 -40.06 3.41
C GLN A 145 24.90 -41.18 2.85
N PRO A 146 25.30 -41.86 1.76
CA PRO A 146 24.49 -42.93 1.20
C PRO A 146 24.40 -44.10 2.18
N ARG A 147 23.17 -44.48 2.54
CA ARG A 147 22.88 -45.62 3.42
C ARG A 147 23.48 -46.90 2.84
N LEU A 148 24.44 -47.50 3.54
CA LEU A 148 24.99 -48.83 3.26
C LEU A 148 23.85 -49.87 3.22
N ARG A 149 23.50 -50.39 2.02
CA ARG A 149 22.61 -51.55 1.86
C ARG A 149 23.33 -52.79 2.41
N LYS A 150 22.90 -53.29 3.57
CA LYS A 150 23.27 -54.62 4.06
C LYS A 150 22.77 -55.67 3.07
N LYS A 151 23.69 -56.39 2.40
CA LYS A 151 23.35 -57.58 1.63
C LYS A 151 22.93 -58.69 2.61
N LYS A 152 21.68 -59.16 2.51
CA LYS A 152 21.26 -60.40 3.16
C LYS A 152 21.98 -61.57 2.48
N LYS A 153 22.68 -62.38 3.28
CA LYS A 153 23.02 -63.76 2.93
C LYS A 153 21.86 -64.65 3.35
#